data_AF-A0AAN9EKR3-F1
#
_entry.id   AF-A0AAN9EKR3-F1
#
_cell.length_a   1.000
_cell.length_b   1.000
_cell.length_c   1.000
_cell.angle_alpha   90.00
_cell.angle_beta   90.00
_cell.angle_gamma   90.00
#
_symmetry.space_group_name_H-M   'P 1'
#
loop_
_entity.id
_entity.type
_entity.pdbx_description
1 polymer ?
#
loop_
_entity_poly.entity_id
_entity_poly.type
_entity_poly.pdbx_seq_one_letter_code
_entity_poly.pdbx_strand_id
1 'polypeptide(L)'
;MEEHWKSLLPTMTDMKLWADQWQNHGACMATGIGGIVKNPEYYCSATLAMFFLYQGDNLANLMASSQEKVTPGKPYKAETLTDSLKRITGSGIGIQCSDGKDGDQYLTEVHIYVDSEGKGGSKDQPIRSNCKPNMIFF
;
A
#
# COMPACT_ATOMS: atom_id res chain seq x y z
N MET A 1 -13.17 -4.33 -7.55
CA MET A 1 -12.80 -2.91 -7.39
C MET A 1 -13.67 -2.27 -6.34
N GLU A 2 -14.99 -2.22 -6.55
CA GLU A 2 -15.98 -1.61 -5.63
C GLU A 2 -15.78 -1.98 -4.16
N GLU A 3 -15.48 -3.23 -3.82
CA GLU A 3 -15.35 -3.64 -2.41
C GLU A 3 -14.01 -3.23 -1.76
N HIS A 4 -12.93 -3.15 -2.55
CA HIS A 4 -11.55 -3.10 -2.03
C HIS A 4 -10.78 -1.83 -2.40
N TRP A 5 -11.26 -1.03 -3.35
CA TRP A 5 -10.60 0.20 -3.76
C TRP A 5 -11.63 1.32 -3.96
N LYS A 6 -12.07 1.90 -2.84
CA LYS A 6 -13.12 2.93 -2.79
C LYS A 6 -12.53 4.33 -2.66
N SER A 7 -13.24 5.32 -3.18
CA SER A 7 -13.01 6.72 -2.83
C SER A 7 -13.47 6.99 -1.41
N LEU A 8 -12.59 7.56 -0.59
CA LEU A 8 -12.92 8.08 0.74
C LEU A 8 -13.32 9.57 0.69
N LEU A 9 -13.21 10.21 -0.47
CA LEU A 9 -13.52 11.62 -0.65
C LEU A 9 -14.99 11.81 -1.06
N PRO A 10 -15.78 12.64 -0.35
CA PRO A 10 -17.19 12.86 -0.66
C PRO A 10 -17.44 13.43 -2.07
N THR A 11 -16.43 14.10 -2.64
CA THR A 11 -16.48 14.77 -3.94
C THR A 11 -16.01 13.90 -5.10
N MET A 12 -15.60 12.65 -4.84
CA MET A 12 -15.04 11.75 -5.83
C MET A 12 -15.77 10.41 -5.79
N THR A 13 -16.31 10.00 -6.94
CA THR A 13 -16.88 8.66 -7.10
C THR A 13 -15.77 7.63 -7.29
N ASP A 14 -16.04 6.37 -6.97
CA ASP A 14 -15.12 5.25 -7.20
C ASP A 14 -14.67 5.18 -8.67
N MET A 15 -15.61 5.36 -9.61
CA MET A 15 -15.29 5.36 -11.03
C MET A 15 -14.35 6.51 -11.42
N LYS A 16 -14.53 7.71 -10.84
CA LYS A 16 -13.65 8.85 -11.08
C LYS A 16 -12.25 8.58 -10.51
N LEU A 17 -12.17 8.02 -9.30
CA LEU A 17 -10.91 7.59 -8.70
C LEU A 17 -10.17 6.64 -9.65
N TRP A 18 -10.81 5.56 -10.10
CA TRP A 18 -10.15 4.57 -10.96
C TRP A 18 -9.72 5.13 -12.32
N ALA A 19 -10.54 6.01 -12.91
CA ALA A 19 -10.20 6.70 -14.15
C ALA A 19 -8.96 7.60 -13.98
N ASP A 20 -8.90 8.36 -12.88
CA ASP A 20 -7.78 9.24 -12.58
C ASP A 20 -6.49 8.42 -12.30
N GLN A 21 -6.59 7.29 -11.60
CA GLN A 21 -5.45 6.39 -11.36
C GLN A 21 -4.93 5.75 -12.65
N TRP A 22 -5.81 5.34 -13.55
CA TRP A 22 -5.42 4.88 -14.88
C TRP A 22 -4.70 6.00 -15.65
N GLN A 23 -5.30 7.18 -15.76
CA GLN A 23 -4.75 8.26 -16.58
C GLN A 23 -3.38 8.74 -16.10
N ASN A 24 -3.18 8.83 -14.78
CA ASN A 24 -1.96 9.37 -14.19
C ASN A 24 -0.87 8.33 -13.95
N HIS A 25 -1.23 7.04 -13.77
CA HIS A 25 -0.27 5.98 -13.42
C HIS A 25 -0.34 4.78 -14.38
N GLY A 26 -1.53 4.21 -14.59
CA GLY A 26 -1.69 3.02 -15.42
C GLY A 26 -1.26 3.22 -16.89
N ALA A 27 -1.56 4.37 -17.48
CA ALA A 27 -1.21 4.71 -18.85
C ALA A 27 0.31 4.75 -19.07
N CYS A 28 1.09 5.13 -18.05
CA CYS A 28 2.55 5.12 -18.12
C CYS A 28 3.13 3.71 -18.30
N MET A 29 2.47 2.70 -17.73
CA MET A 29 2.84 1.28 -17.90
C MET A 29 2.43 0.73 -19.28
N ALA A 30 1.40 1.33 -19.90
CA ALA A 30 0.98 1.01 -21.25
C ALA A 30 1.94 1.57 -22.31
N THR A 31 2.57 2.72 -22.02
CA THR A 31 3.52 3.39 -22.92
C THR A 31 4.99 3.12 -22.60
N GLY A 32 5.30 2.48 -21.47
CA GLY A 32 6.65 2.19 -20.98
C GLY A 32 7.31 0.92 -21.54
N ILE A 33 8.55 0.65 -21.13
CA ILE A 33 9.33 -0.54 -21.55
C ILE A 33 8.61 -1.81 -21.07
N GLY A 34 7.98 -2.52 -22.00
CA GLY A 34 7.36 -3.84 -21.77
C GLY A 34 5.89 -3.97 -22.18
N GLY A 35 5.13 -2.87 -22.26
CA GLY A 35 3.73 -2.87 -22.78
C GLY A 35 2.79 -3.89 -22.11
N ILE A 36 3.07 -4.28 -20.86
CA ILE A 36 2.38 -5.40 -20.19
C ILE A 36 0.95 -4.99 -19.82
N VAL A 37 0.75 -3.72 -19.45
CA VAL A 37 -0.55 -3.16 -19.10
C VAL A 37 -1.20 -2.55 -20.36
N LYS A 38 -2.25 -3.18 -20.88
CA LYS A 38 -2.75 -2.86 -22.23
C LYS A 38 -3.93 -1.89 -22.26
N ASN A 39 -4.70 -1.84 -21.18
CA ASN A 39 -5.93 -1.05 -21.07
C ASN A 39 -6.32 -0.84 -19.58
N PRO A 40 -7.29 0.04 -19.29
CA PRO A 40 -7.73 0.30 -17.92
C PRO A 40 -8.24 -0.96 -17.19
N GLU A 41 -8.93 -1.86 -17.90
CA GLU A 41 -9.48 -3.09 -17.31
C GLU A 41 -8.37 -4.02 -16.80
N TYR A 42 -7.33 -4.21 -17.60
CA TYR A 42 -6.15 -4.99 -17.21
C TYR A 42 -5.45 -4.34 -16.02
N TYR A 43 -5.25 -3.02 -16.04
CA TYR A 43 -4.63 -2.29 -14.92
C TYR A 43 -5.38 -2.47 -13.60
N CYS A 44 -6.70 -2.28 -13.61
CA CYS A 44 -7.55 -2.45 -12.43
C CYS A 44 -7.53 -3.91 -11.94
N SER A 45 -7.63 -4.88 -12.87
CA SER A 45 -7.61 -6.30 -12.53
C SER A 45 -6.27 -6.75 -11.96
N ALA A 46 -5.16 -6.31 -12.56
CA ALA A 46 -3.81 -6.57 -12.06
C ALA A 46 -3.58 -5.93 -10.68
N THR A 47 -4.09 -4.71 -10.46
CA THR A 47 -4.01 -4.06 -9.16
C THR A 47 -4.72 -4.86 -8.07
N LEU A 48 -5.93 -5.34 -8.36
CA LEU A 48 -6.68 -6.17 -7.40
C LEU A 48 -6.01 -7.53 -7.18
N ALA A 49 -5.46 -8.15 -8.23
CA ALA A 49 -4.71 -9.38 -8.11
C ALA A 49 -3.46 -9.21 -7.22
N MET A 50 -2.73 -8.10 -7.38
CA MET A 50 -1.60 -7.77 -6.52
C MET A 50 -2.04 -7.49 -5.08
N PHE A 51 -3.15 -6.78 -4.88
CA PHE A 51 -3.70 -6.55 -3.54
C PHE A 51 -3.92 -7.86 -2.78
N PHE A 52 -4.54 -8.87 -3.41
CA PHE A 52 -4.71 -10.18 -2.78
C PHE A 52 -3.42 -10.99 -2.67
N LEU A 53 -2.56 -10.97 -3.70
CA LEU A 53 -1.29 -11.67 -3.69
C LEU A 53 -0.43 -11.26 -2.49
N TYR A 54 -0.38 -9.95 -2.21
CA TYR A 54 0.37 -9.38 -1.09
C TYR A 54 -0.47 -9.22 0.19
N GLN A 55 -1.57 -9.97 0.32
CA GLN A 55 -2.37 -10.06 1.55
C GLN A 55 -3.01 -8.75 2.01
N GLY A 56 -3.27 -7.80 1.10
CA GLY A 56 -3.83 -6.50 1.44
C GLY A 56 -5.20 -6.56 2.11
N ASP A 57 -5.99 -7.60 1.83
CA ASP A 57 -7.30 -7.83 2.45
C ASP A 57 -7.22 -8.39 3.88
N ASN A 58 -6.08 -8.98 4.25
CA ASN A 58 -5.88 -9.66 5.52
C ASN A 58 -4.69 -9.12 6.33
N LEU A 59 -4.07 -8.03 5.86
CA LEU A 59 -2.81 -7.51 6.38
C LEU A 59 -2.87 -7.20 7.88
N ALA A 60 -3.94 -6.54 8.32
CA ALA A 60 -4.13 -6.18 9.73
C ALA A 60 -4.25 -7.41 10.65
N ASN A 61 -4.93 -8.47 10.21
CA ASN A 61 -5.06 -9.71 10.99
C ASN A 61 -3.73 -10.47 11.05
N LEU A 62 -2.99 -10.51 9.94
CA LEU A 62 -1.67 -11.14 9.87
C LEU A 62 -0.66 -10.40 10.75
N MET A 63 -0.72 -9.06 10.76
CA MET A 63 0.06 -8.22 11.68
C MET A 63 -0.32 -8.46 13.16
N ALA A 64 -1.61 -8.58 13.47
CA ALA A 64 -2.06 -8.88 14.83
C ALA A 64 -1.64 -10.28 15.31
N SER A 65 -1.49 -11.21 14.36
CA SER A 65 -1.02 -12.59 14.61
C SER A 65 0.51 -12.74 14.52
N SER A 66 1.23 -11.66 14.22
CA SER A 66 2.70 -11.68 14.16
C SER A 66 3.31 -11.87 15.55
N GLN A 67 4.61 -12.17 15.59
CA GLN A 67 5.36 -12.28 16.85
C GLN A 67 5.25 -11.00 17.70
N GLU A 68 5.23 -9.85 17.05
CA GLU A 68 5.13 -8.53 17.67
C GLU A 68 3.69 -8.12 18.02
N LYS A 69 2.69 -8.89 17.58
CA LYS A 69 1.25 -8.65 17.82
C LYS A 69 0.87 -7.20 17.51
N VAL A 70 1.14 -6.78 16.27
CA VAL A 70 0.88 -5.42 15.83
C VAL A 70 -0.62 -5.22 15.62
N THR A 71 -1.25 -4.43 16.48
CA THR A 71 -2.70 -4.20 16.50
C THR A 71 -3.04 -2.72 16.35
N PRO A 72 -4.12 -2.38 15.65
CA PRO A 72 -4.64 -1.01 15.60
C PRO A 72 -4.77 -0.31 16.96
N GLY A 73 -4.58 1.01 16.96
CA GLY A 73 -4.69 1.90 18.12
C GLY A 73 -3.47 1.93 19.04
N LYS A 74 -2.35 1.27 18.68
CA LYS A 74 -1.13 1.23 19.51
C LYS A 74 0.06 1.89 18.81
N PRO A 75 1.00 2.47 19.58
CA PRO A 75 2.23 3.02 19.03
C PRO A 75 3.23 1.92 18.71
N TYR A 76 3.89 2.04 17.56
CA TYR A 76 4.95 1.15 17.11
C TYR A 76 6.10 1.93 16.50
N LYS A 77 7.30 1.33 16.54
CA LYS A 77 8.43 1.80 15.76
C LYS A 77 8.22 1.52 14.29
N ALA A 78 8.70 2.44 13.45
CA ALA A 78 8.74 2.25 12.00
C ALA A 78 9.36 0.92 11.60
N GLU A 79 10.52 0.60 12.18
CA GLU A 79 11.24 -0.67 11.92
C GLU A 79 10.37 -1.88 12.24
N THR A 80 9.65 -1.87 13.37
CA THR A 80 8.76 -2.97 13.77
C THR A 80 7.64 -3.19 12.76
N LEU A 81 7.05 -2.11 12.24
CA LEU A 81 5.99 -2.19 11.24
C LEU A 81 6.56 -2.69 9.91
N THR A 82 7.64 -2.07 9.42
CA THR A 82 8.23 -2.43 8.13
C THR A 82 8.73 -3.86 8.12
N ASP A 83 9.35 -4.34 9.19
CA ASP A 83 9.85 -5.72 9.29
C ASP A 83 8.70 -6.73 9.32
N SER A 84 7.62 -6.43 10.06
CA SER A 84 6.42 -7.28 10.11
C SER A 84 5.75 -7.37 8.74
N LEU A 85 5.56 -6.21 8.08
CA LEU A 85 4.98 -6.12 6.74
C LEU A 85 5.84 -6.84 5.70
N LYS A 86 7.17 -6.73 5.78
CA LYS A 86 8.12 -7.40 4.89
C LYS A 86 8.06 -8.92 5.03
N ARG A 87 7.92 -9.42 6.26
CA ARG A 87 7.72 -10.86 6.50
C ARG A 87 6.40 -11.39 5.93
N ILE A 88 5.33 -10.61 6.00
CA ILE A 88 4.01 -11.01 5.49
C ILE A 88 3.99 -10.98 3.97
N THR A 89 4.51 -9.92 3.36
CA THR A 89 4.41 -9.66 1.92
C THR A 89 5.53 -10.31 1.12
N GLY A 90 6.66 -10.65 1.74
CA GLY A 90 7.85 -11.14 1.06
C GLY A 90 8.52 -10.10 0.16
N SER A 91 8.21 -8.83 0.32
CA SER A 91 8.69 -7.74 -0.55
C SER A 91 9.26 -6.57 0.24
N GLY A 92 10.02 -5.72 -0.44
CA GLY A 92 10.43 -4.41 0.06
C GLY A 92 9.21 -3.58 0.43
N ILE A 93 9.26 -2.97 1.60
CA ILE A 93 8.16 -2.17 2.15
C ILE A 93 8.63 -0.74 2.37
N GLY A 94 7.72 0.20 2.17
CA GLY A 94 7.79 1.44 2.92
C GLY A 94 6.44 1.87 3.45
N ILE A 95 6.48 2.90 4.29
CA ILE A 95 5.33 3.39 5.02
C ILE A 95 5.25 4.91 4.95
N GLN A 96 4.02 5.42 4.93
CA GLN A 96 3.72 6.85 5.01
C GLN A 96 2.87 7.12 6.25
N CYS A 97 3.20 8.21 6.93
CA CYS A 97 2.50 8.65 8.13
C CYS A 97 1.97 10.08 7.96
N SER A 98 0.87 10.38 8.65
CA SER A 98 0.26 11.71 8.70
C SER A 98 0.09 12.16 10.15
N ASP A 99 0.31 13.44 10.42
CA ASP A 99 0.09 14.01 11.76
C ASP A 99 -1.41 14.12 12.07
N GLY A 100 -1.79 13.69 13.27
CA GLY A 100 -3.13 13.84 13.83
C GLY A 100 -3.33 15.20 14.50
N LYS A 101 -4.60 15.50 14.80
CA LYS A 101 -4.98 16.76 15.50
C LYS A 101 -4.60 16.77 16.99
N ASP A 102 -4.33 15.60 17.54
CA ASP A 102 -3.89 15.32 18.91
C ASP A 102 -2.37 15.47 19.09
N GLY A 103 -1.61 15.67 18.00
CA GLY A 103 -0.15 15.76 18.01
C GLY A 103 0.55 14.42 17.82
N ASP A 104 -0.20 13.31 17.83
CA ASP A 104 0.31 11.99 17.47
C ASP A 104 0.44 11.87 15.95
N GLN A 105 1.15 10.84 15.50
CA GLN A 105 1.27 10.55 14.08
C GLN A 105 0.73 9.15 13.80
N TYR A 106 0.06 9.00 12.67
CA TYR A 106 -0.68 7.81 12.29
C TYR A 106 -0.09 7.21 11.02
N LEU A 107 0.04 5.89 10.97
CA LEU A 107 0.31 5.18 9.71
C LEU A 107 -0.91 5.36 8.78
N THR A 108 -0.70 5.86 7.57
CA THR A 108 -1.79 6.09 6.60
C THR A 108 -1.66 5.28 5.33
N GLU A 109 -0.44 4.94 4.91
CA GLU A 109 -0.24 4.13 3.71
C GLU A 109 0.90 3.13 3.90
N VAL A 110 0.73 1.94 3.30
CA VAL A 110 1.75 0.92 3.15
C VAL A 110 2.04 0.78 1.66
N HIS A 111 3.31 0.90 1.28
CA HIS A 111 3.76 0.80 -0.10
C HIS A 111 4.53 -0.52 -0.24
N ILE A 112 4.08 -1.37 -1.16
CA ILE A 112 4.71 -2.64 -1.47
C ILE A 112 5.41 -2.51 -2.81
N TYR A 113 6.73 -2.69 -2.82
CA TYR A 113 7.52 -2.53 -4.04
C TYR A 113 7.46 -3.78 -4.90
N VAL A 114 7.23 -3.60 -6.19
CA VAL A 114 7.24 -4.70 -7.16
C VAL A 114 8.11 -4.34 -8.35
N ASP A 115 8.64 -5.35 -9.04
CA ASP A 115 9.32 -5.16 -10.31
C ASP A 115 8.32 -4.96 -11.47
N SER A 116 8.83 -4.82 -12.69
CA SER A 116 8.00 -4.65 -13.89
C SER A 116 7.10 -5.85 -14.20
N GLU A 117 7.36 -7.02 -13.61
CA GLU A 117 6.54 -8.23 -13.75
C GLU A 117 5.57 -8.41 -12.56
N GLY A 118 5.54 -7.48 -11.60
CA GLY A 118 4.70 -7.55 -10.41
C GLY A 118 5.26 -8.44 -9.29
N LYS A 119 6.51 -8.91 -9.41
CA LYS A 119 7.17 -9.74 -8.38
C LYS A 119 7.78 -8.86 -7.30
N GLY A 120 7.88 -9.40 -6.09
CA GLY A 120 8.36 -8.66 -4.92
C GLY A 120 9.76 -8.09 -5.13
N GLY A 121 9.91 -6.78 -4.96
CA GLY A 121 11.19 -6.10 -5.01
C GLY A 121 12.05 -6.44 -3.79
N SER A 122 13.32 -6.78 -4.00
CA SER A 122 14.24 -7.15 -2.90
C SER A 122 14.83 -5.97 -2.12
N LYS A 123 14.65 -4.74 -2.60
CA LYS A 123 15.18 -3.53 -1.97
C LYS A 123 14.06 -2.73 -1.35
N ASP A 124 14.21 -2.42 -0.07
CA ASP A 124 13.47 -1.34 0.56
C ASP A 124 13.88 -0.07 -0.20
N GLN A 125 12.97 0.51 -0.97
CA GLN A 125 13.24 1.81 -1.56
C GLN A 125 13.19 2.83 -0.42
N PRO A 126 14.03 3.87 -0.45
CA PRO A 126 13.96 4.94 0.52
C PRO A 126 12.64 5.68 0.32
N ILE A 127 11.56 5.20 0.96
CA ILE A 127 10.50 6.14 1.30
C ILE A 127 11.15 7.17 2.16
N ARG A 128 10.93 8.43 1.80
CA ARG A 128 11.05 9.54 2.74
C ARG A 128 10.03 9.29 3.85
N SER A 129 10.36 8.36 4.73
CA SER A 129 9.57 8.03 5.89
C SER A 129 9.71 9.24 6.81
N ASN A 130 8.70 10.09 6.78
CA ASN A 130 8.54 11.17 7.75
C ASN A 130 7.93 10.63 9.06
N CYS A 131 7.91 9.30 9.22
CA CYS A 131 7.31 8.64 10.36
C CYS A 131 8.18 8.88 11.61
N LYS A 132 7.56 9.40 12.66
CA LYS A 132 8.15 9.53 13.99
C LYS A 132 8.45 8.14 14.54
N PRO A 133 9.43 8.01 15.45
CA PRO A 133 9.79 6.71 16.03
C PRO A 133 8.65 5.97 16.75
N ASN A 134 7.57 6.64 17.13
CA ASN A 134 6.41 6.04 17.79
C ASN A 134 5.12 6.54 17.13
N MET A 135 4.77 6.00 15.97
CA MET A 135 3.49 6.31 15.33
C MET A 135 2.43 5.26 15.68
N ILE A 136 1.18 5.66 15.63
CA ILE A 136 0.02 4.81 15.89
C ILE A 136 -0.32 4.06 14.61
N PHE A 137 -0.40 2.72 14.70
CA PHE A 137 -1.02 1.91 13.65
C PHE A 137 -2.53 2.00 13.79
N PHE A 138 -3.26 2.36 12.74
CA PHE A 138 -4.72 2.44 12.72
C PHE A 138 -5.34 1.31 11.91
#